data_AF-J3JXV5-F1
#
_entry.id   AF-J3JXV5-F1
#
_cell.length_a   1.000
_cell.length_b   1.000
_cell.length_c   1.000
_cell.angle_alpha   90.00
_cell.angle_beta   90.00
_cell.angle_gamma   90.00
#
_symmetry.space_group_name_H-M   'P 1'
#
loop_
_entity.id
_entity.type
_entity.pdbx_description
1 polymer ?
#
loop_
_entity_poly.entity_id
_entity_poly.type
_entity_poly.pdbx_seq_one_letter_code
_entity_poly.pdbx_strand_id
1 'polypeptide(L)'
;MRIYKDKFTGDEMFSDTYKIKLVDGVIYEVYGKHVTRKNGEIQLAGANPSAEEADEGTEEGAESGVDIVLNHRLQESYAFPDKKSYTLYLKDYMKKLIPKLEQDAPDQV
;
A
#
# COMPACT_ATOMS: atom_id res chain seq x y z
N MET A 1 -12.28 -7.84 9.83
CA MET A 1 -11.47 -7.11 8.84
C MET A 1 -10.95 -8.10 7.83
N ARG A 2 -11.37 -7.97 6.57
CA ARG A 2 -10.84 -8.72 5.42
C ARG A 2 -9.67 -7.94 4.84
N ILE A 3 -8.61 -8.65 4.46
CA ILE A 3 -7.41 -8.08 3.83
C ILE A 3 -7.39 -8.55 2.38
N TYR A 4 -7.26 -7.60 1.46
CA TYR A 4 -7.12 -7.87 0.03
C TYR A 4 -5.63 -8.01 -0.27
N LYS A 5 -5.25 -9.18 -0.78
CA LYS A 5 -3.87 -9.53 -1.09
C LYS A 5 -3.68 -9.66 -2.60
N ASP A 6 -2.51 -9.29 -3.09
CA ASP A 6 -2.15 -9.54 -4.48
C ASP A 6 -2.06 -11.06 -4.74
N LYS A 7 -2.53 -11.48 -5.91
CA LYS A 7 -2.58 -12.91 -6.27
C LYS A 7 -1.19 -13.50 -6.56
N PHE A 8 -0.24 -12.67 -6.98
CA PHE A 8 1.09 -13.12 -7.39
C PHE A 8 2.13 -13.00 -6.27
N THR A 9 2.14 -11.90 -5.53
CA THR A 9 3.11 -11.66 -4.45
C THR A 9 2.58 -12.06 -3.08
N GLY A 10 1.26 -12.05 -2.90
CA GLY A 10 0.63 -12.25 -1.58
C GLY A 10 0.71 -11.01 -0.68
N ASP A 11 1.22 -9.89 -1.20
CA ASP A 11 1.36 -8.64 -0.45
C ASP A 11 0.00 -8.04 -0.12
N GLU A 12 -0.09 -7.40 1.05
CA GLU A 12 -1.33 -6.82 1.55
C GLU A 12 -1.55 -5.43 0.97
N MET A 13 -2.58 -5.30 0.12
CA MET A 13 -2.84 -4.05 -0.61
C MET A 13 -3.72 -3.09 0.19
N PHE A 14 -4.86 -3.57 0.66
CA PHE A 14 -5.82 -2.79 1.45
C PHE A 14 -6.74 -3.69 2.26
N SER A 15 -7.58 -3.12 3.11
CA SER A 15 -8.59 -3.86 3.90
C SER A 15 -10.01 -3.36 3.65
N ASP A 16 -11.01 -4.16 4.06
CA ASP A 16 -12.44 -3.81 4.00
C ASP A 16 -12.88 -2.72 4.98
N THR A 17 -11.94 -2.15 5.75
CA THR A 17 -12.20 -1.01 6.64
C THR A 17 -12.37 0.30 5.87
N TYR A 18 -11.82 0.39 4.66
CA TYR A 18 -11.96 1.53 3.78
C TYR A 18 -13.23 1.44 2.94
N LYS A 19 -13.68 2.58 2.44
CA LYS A 19 -14.76 2.61 1.46
C LYS A 19 -14.22 2.07 0.13
N ILE A 20 -14.78 0.97 -0.35
CA ILE A 20 -14.41 0.31 -1.60
C ILE A 20 -15.59 0.36 -2.57
N LYS A 21 -15.32 0.65 -3.84
CA LYS A 21 -16.30 0.56 -4.93
C LYS A 21 -15.74 -0.33 -6.03
N LEU A 22 -16.48 -1.37 -6.41
CA LEU A 22 -16.15 -2.18 -7.58
C LEU A 22 -16.68 -1.48 -8.83
N VAL A 23 -15.78 -1.19 -9.77
CA VAL A 23 -16.06 -0.54 -11.04
C VAL A 23 -15.91 -1.57 -12.15
N ASP A 24 -16.93 -1.65 -13.01
CA ASP A 24 -17.01 -2.53 -14.18
C ASP A 24 -16.76 -4.02 -13.88
N GLY A 25 -16.91 -4.44 -12.61
CA GLY A 25 -16.65 -5.81 -12.17
C GLY A 25 -15.16 -6.20 -12.11
N VAL A 26 -14.24 -5.30 -12.46
CA VAL A 26 -12.82 -5.61 -12.66
C VAL A 26 -11.86 -4.81 -11.80
N ILE A 27 -12.24 -3.61 -11.33
CA ILE A 27 -11.35 -2.70 -10.60
C ILE A 27 -11.97 -2.25 -9.29
N TYR A 28 -11.21 -2.31 -8.20
CA TYR A 28 -11.60 -1.71 -6.92
C TYR A 28 -11.06 -0.28 -6.78
N GLU A 29 -11.96 0.69 -6.65
CA GLU A 29 -11.63 2.03 -6.17
C GLU A 29 -11.66 2.04 -4.65
N VAL A 30 -10.53 2.38 -4.01
CA VAL A 30 -10.41 2.46 -2.55
C VAL A 30 -10.21 3.92 -2.14
N TYR A 31 -11.11 4.43 -1.31
CA TYR A 31 -11.10 5.84 -0.90
C TYR A 31 -10.33 6.01 0.41
N GLY A 32 -9.17 6.67 0.32
CA GLY A 32 -8.35 7.05 1.46
C GLY A 32 -8.47 8.53 1.81
N LYS A 33 -7.93 8.90 2.97
CA LYS A 33 -7.81 10.28 3.44
C LYS A 33 -6.35 10.69 3.53
N HIS A 34 -6.04 11.92 3.16
CA HIS A 34 -4.71 12.48 3.40
C HIS A 34 -4.56 12.80 4.88
N VAL A 35 -3.54 12.24 5.52
CA VAL A 35 -3.25 12.40 6.95
C VAL A 35 -1.78 12.76 7.15
N THR A 36 -1.50 13.50 8.22
CA THR A 36 -0.13 13.82 8.67
C THR A 36 0.06 13.22 10.06
N ARG A 37 1.09 12.42 10.23
CA ARG A 37 1.49 11.79 11.49
C ARG A 37 2.78 12.43 11.97
N LYS A 38 2.83 12.85 13.24
CA LYS A 38 4.08 13.29 13.86
C LYS A 38 4.76 12.08 14.50
N ASN A 39 6.00 11.79 14.14
CA ASN A 39 6.76 10.64 14.68
C ASN A 39 7.24 10.82 16.14
N GLY A 40 6.49 11.53 16.99
CA GLY A 40 6.89 11.89 18.36
C GLY A 40 5.91 11.49 19.47
N GLU A 41 4.72 10.99 19.15
CA GLU A 41 3.70 10.62 20.15
C GLU A 41 3.60 9.12 20.43
N ILE A 42 4.58 8.33 19.97
CA ILE A 42 4.75 6.97 20.46
C ILE A 42 5.60 7.07 21.72
N GLN A 43 4.97 7.38 22.85
CA GLN A 43 5.54 7.05 24.15
C GLN A 43 5.64 5.52 24.21
N LEU A 44 6.77 4.98 23.74
CA LEU A 44 7.18 3.61 24.04
C LEU A 44 7.25 3.52 25.56
N ALA A 45 6.21 2.93 26.17
CA ALA A 45 6.15 2.61 27.58
C ALA A 45 7.28 1.63 27.93
N GLY A 46 8.48 2.15 28.15
CA GLY A 46 9.69 1.36 28.34
C GLY A 46 11.01 2.01 27.93
N ALA A 47 11.02 3.23 27.36
CA ALA A 47 12.28 3.95 27.15
C ALA A 47 12.96 4.26 28.50
N ASN A 48 14.11 3.62 28.71
CA ASN A 48 14.92 3.61 29.93
C ASN A 48 15.25 5.05 30.42
N PRO A 49 14.89 5.44 31.66
CA PRO A 49 14.99 6.83 32.15
C PRO A 49 16.41 7.22 32.64
N SER A 50 17.45 6.88 31.89
CA SER A 50 18.84 7.18 32.28
C SER A 50 19.69 7.64 31.09
N ALA A 51 19.38 8.83 30.58
CA ALA A 51 20.31 9.62 29.77
C ALA A 51 19.91 11.10 29.89
N GLU A 52 20.39 11.75 30.94
CA GLU A 52 20.39 13.21 31.07
C GLU A 52 21.40 13.83 30.09
N GLU A 53 20.96 14.92 29.43
CA GLU A 53 21.70 16.01 28.77
C GLU A 53 22.65 15.71 27.58
N ALA A 54 22.17 16.05 26.37
CA ALA A 54 22.80 16.88 25.32
C ALA A 54 22.00 16.65 24.01
N ASP A 55 21.11 17.56 23.62
CA ASP A 55 21.34 18.69 22.71
C ASP A 55 21.23 18.31 21.22
N GLU A 56 20.65 19.26 20.46
CA GLU A 56 20.54 19.36 19.00
C GLU A 56 19.57 18.43 18.24
N GLY A 57 18.37 18.97 17.98
CA GLY A 57 17.73 18.87 16.67
C GLY A 57 17.28 17.49 16.20
N THR A 58 16.35 16.85 16.92
CA THR A 58 15.58 15.78 16.28
C THR A 58 14.53 16.44 15.38
N GLU A 59 14.75 16.45 14.07
CA GLU A 59 13.69 16.79 13.11
C GLU A 59 12.45 15.95 13.47
N GLU A 60 11.39 16.60 13.96
CA GLU A 60 10.09 15.97 14.12
C GLU A 60 9.66 15.48 12.73
N GLY A 61 10.00 14.24 12.39
CA GLY A 61 9.62 13.63 11.12
C GLY A 61 8.11 13.55 11.05
N ALA A 62 7.48 14.47 10.32
CA ALA A 62 6.05 14.42 10.04
C ALA A 62 5.86 13.61 8.76
N GLU A 63 5.36 12.38 8.89
CA GLU A 63 5.00 11.56 7.73
C GLU A 63 3.59 11.95 7.26
N SER A 64 3.50 12.52 6.07
CA SER A 64 2.23 12.88 5.45
C SER A 64 1.96 12.00 4.24
N GLY A 65 0.72 11.56 4.07
CA GLY A 65 0.34 10.72 2.95
C GLY A 65 -1.09 10.23 3.05
N VAL A 66 -1.51 9.43 2.08
CA VAL A 66 -2.82 8.77 2.13
C VAL A 66 -2.77 7.67 3.20
N ASP A 67 -3.74 7.68 4.11
CA ASP A 67 -3.85 6.72 5.22
C ASP A 67 -3.72 5.26 4.80
N ILE A 68 -4.31 4.87 3.66
CA ILE A 68 -4.18 3.52 3.09
C ILE A 68 -2.71 3.19 2.81
N VAL A 69 -2.00 4.11 2.14
CA VAL A 69 -0.58 3.94 1.77
C VAL A 69 0.28 3.82 3.02
N LEU A 70 0.05 4.69 4.01
CA LEU A 70 0.80 4.70 5.27
C LEU A 70 0.52 3.45 6.13
N ASN A 71 -0.73 3.01 6.21
CA ASN A 71 -1.12 1.85 7.02
C ASN A 71 -0.66 0.52 6.43
N HIS A 72 -0.71 0.40 5.11
CA HIS A 72 -0.29 -0.81 4.40
C HIS A 72 1.18 -0.76 3.96
N ARG A 73 1.91 0.32 4.31
CA ARG A 73 3.33 0.54 3.95
C ARG A 73 3.58 0.37 2.45
N LEU A 74 2.64 0.84 1.64
CA LEU A 74 2.74 0.74 0.19
C LEU A 74 3.87 1.66 -0.30
N GLN A 75 4.64 1.18 -1.28
CA GLN A 75 5.73 1.95 -1.87
C GLN A 75 5.34 2.43 -3.26
N GLU A 76 5.67 3.69 -3.56
CA GLU A 76 5.52 4.23 -4.91
C GLU A 76 6.46 3.48 -5.86
N SER A 77 5.91 3.01 -6.97
CA SER A 77 6.70 2.36 -8.01
C SER A 77 7.19 3.39 -9.03
N TYR A 78 8.49 3.61 -9.06
CA TYR A 78 9.18 4.42 -10.08
C TYR A 78 9.66 3.57 -11.28
N ALA A 79 9.13 2.36 -11.44
CA ALA A 79 9.63 1.37 -12.39
C ALA A 79 9.29 1.63 -13.87
N PHE A 80 8.52 2.68 -14.18
CA PHE A 80 8.01 2.94 -15.53
C PHE A 80 8.55 4.27 -16.08
N PRO A 81 9.64 4.27 -16.87
CA PRO A 81 10.21 5.49 -17.43
C PRO A 81 9.34 6.13 -18.53
N ASP A 82 8.50 5.34 -19.21
CA ASP A 82 7.68 5.82 -20.31
C ASP A 82 6.39 5.00 -20.51
N LYS A 83 5.42 5.56 -21.23
CA LYS A 83 4.12 4.92 -21.49
C LYS A 83 4.25 3.53 -22.15
N LYS A 84 5.26 3.29 -23.00
CA LYS A 84 5.46 1.98 -23.64
C LYS A 84 5.89 0.94 -22.61
N SER A 85 6.81 1.27 -21.71
CA SER A 85 7.24 0.38 -20.62
C SER A 85 6.05 -0.07 -19.75
N TYR A 86 5.16 0.88 -19.39
CA TYR A 86 3.95 0.58 -18.63
C TYR A 86 2.99 -0.34 -19.41
N THR A 87 2.78 -0.06 -20.70
CA THR A 87 1.89 -0.88 -21.54
C THR A 87 2.45 -2.30 -21.72
N LEU A 88 3.77 -2.45 -21.85
CA LEU A 88 4.43 -3.75 -21.93
C LEU A 88 4.26 -4.55 -20.63
N TYR A 89 4.47 -3.90 -19.49
CA TYR A 89 4.26 -4.52 -18.18
C TYR A 89 2.82 -5.00 -18.01
N LEU A 90 1.82 -4.20 -18.37
CA LEU A 90 0.42 -4.61 -18.32
C LEU A 90 0.15 -5.84 -19.21
N LYS A 91 0.71 -5.88 -20.43
CA LYS A 91 0.56 -7.04 -21.31
C LYS A 91 1.17 -8.30 -20.68
N ASP A 92 2.35 -8.19 -20.08
CA ASP A 92 3.01 -9.33 -19.46
C ASP A 92 2.34 -9.75 -18.16
N TYR A 93 1.74 -8.82 -17.41
CA TYR A 93 0.88 -9.11 -16.27
C TYR A 93 -0.37 -9.89 -16.70
N MET A 94 -1.07 -9.46 -17.75
CA MET A 94 -2.24 -10.16 -18.28
C MET A 94 -1.92 -11.59 -18.75
N LYS A 95 -0.77 -11.79 -19.42
CA LYS A 95 -0.32 -13.15 -19.80
C LYS A 95 -0.10 -14.08 -18.60
N LYS A 96 0.27 -13.53 -17.43
CA LYS A 96 0.40 -14.30 -16.18
C LYS A 96 -0.94 -14.51 -15.50
N LEU A 97 -1.86 -13.56 -15.63
CA LEU A 97 -3.17 -13.60 -14.98
C LEU A 97 -4.13 -14.57 -15.66
N ILE A 98 -4.20 -14.59 -17.00
CA ILE A 98 -5.15 -15.43 -17.76
C ILE A 98 -5.04 -16.92 -17.36
N PRO A 99 -3.87 -17.57 -17.38
CA PRO A 99 -3.76 -18.98 -16.99
C PRO A 99 -4.18 -19.25 -15.55
N LYS A 100 -4.03 -18.24 -14.67
CA LYS A 100 -4.39 -18.34 -13.26
C LYS A 100 -5.89 -18.13 -13.03
N LEU A 101 -6.55 -17.34 -13.88
CA LEU A 101 -8.00 -17.20 -13.89
C LEU A 101 -8.65 -18.45 -14.48
N GLU A 102 -8.12 -19.01 -15.57
CA GLU A 102 -8.61 -20.27 -16.16
C GLU A 102 -8.60 -21.44 -15.15
N GLN A 103 -7.64 -21.47 -14.23
CA GLN A 103 -7.55 -22.49 -13.18
C GLN A 103 -8.52 -22.25 -12.01
N ASP A 104 -8.61 -21.01 -11.53
CA ASP A 104 -9.28 -20.71 -10.25
C ASP A 104 -10.73 -20.22 -10.44
N ALA A 105 -11.03 -19.57 -11.55
CA ALA A 105 -12.31 -18.94 -11.87
C ALA A 105 -12.49 -18.83 -13.40
N PRO A 106 -12.69 -19.95 -14.11
CA PRO A 106 -12.75 -20.00 -15.57
C PRO A 106 -13.91 -19.17 -16.17
N ASP A 107 -14.94 -18.88 -15.38
CA ASP A 107 -16.06 -17.99 -15.70
C ASP A 107 -15.69 -16.50 -15.73
N GLN A 108 -14.49 -16.14 -15.24
CA GLN A 108 -14.01 -14.76 -15.14
C GLN A 108 -12.80 -14.46 -16.04
N VAL A 109 -12.52 -15.35 -17.00
CA VAL A 109 -11.45 -15.20 -18.01
C VAL A 109 -11.89 -14.24 -19.12
#